data_AF-A0A7J7IES6-F1
#
_entry.id   AF-A0A7J7IES6-F1
#
_cell.length_a   1.000
_cell.length_b   1.000
_cell.length_c   1.000
_cell.angle_alpha   90.00
_cell.angle_beta   90.00
_cell.angle_gamma   90.00
#
_symmetry.space_group_name_H-M   'P 1'
#
loop_
_entity.id
_entity.type
_entity.pdbx_description
1 polymer ?
#
loop_
_entity_poly.entity_id
_entity_poly.type
_entity_poly.pdbx_seq_one_letter_code
_entity_poly.pdbx_strand_id
1 'polypeptide(L)'
;MFIGTNVIAVSVHALGLRRRAAQRVAARDASARSRTPPSPALHAWRHPSRLPFGACRAGRSLRMMTEVPPIQPCREDVLLGQLVFMNPELLPKFIEENLEEFDASFYEYLQQKIDKSTDLEERVTLNTLKDAITDLMNQLLRKHATEMKDANPKDAEAVSEAQSQRQHEEMYRNLVQHADDPERLQVAVSANYDRFTADFLNYVFGKAHSEQANSPAVARVSQAINDEMKSRMEKAAQRLTEVLRGGSPNEMTKKMREIGSAGGIDEAFMLLVAANTERAKKEGANVQVLQILEQLREQASRIIDEAVKDKELRLVRALLRTEDPEKRRQLLFAAFLSKRSRVLAFGSGTRYRDGDQWEAVSGNYQRAHRKVWIHRSEVGFALSRDW
;
A
#
# COMPACT_ATOMS: atom_id res chain seq x y z
N MET A 1 6.05 -7.52 -47.78
CA MET A 1 4.70 -8.12 -47.65
C MET A 1 4.07 -7.56 -46.39
N PHE A 2 3.20 -6.57 -46.55
CA PHE A 2 2.43 -5.97 -45.46
C PHE A 2 1.20 -6.84 -45.21
N ILE A 3 1.12 -7.48 -44.03
CA ILE A 3 -0.10 -8.15 -43.60
C ILE A 3 -0.95 -7.11 -42.87
N GLY A 4 -2.13 -6.87 -43.43
CA GLY A 4 -3.06 -5.83 -43.02
C GLY A 4 -3.52 -5.97 -41.58
N THR A 5 -3.59 -4.83 -40.91
CA THR A 5 -4.24 -4.62 -39.63
C THR A 5 -5.75 -4.82 -39.76
N ASN A 6 -6.22 -6.05 -39.51
CA ASN A 6 -7.62 -6.32 -39.21
C ASN A 6 -7.87 -6.03 -37.73
N VAL A 7 -8.18 -4.77 -37.43
CA VAL A 7 -8.89 -4.39 -36.20
C VAL A 7 -10.34 -4.83 -36.40
N ILE A 8 -10.67 -6.04 -35.96
CA ILE A 8 -12.05 -6.55 -35.98
C ILE A 8 -12.73 -6.19 -34.67
N ALA A 9 -13.76 -5.38 -34.82
CA ALA A 9 -14.77 -5.04 -33.84
C ALA A 9 -15.34 -6.29 -33.16
N VAL A 10 -15.32 -6.32 -31.83
CA VAL A 10 -16.10 -7.28 -31.05
C VAL A 10 -17.57 -6.93 -31.24
N SER A 11 -18.23 -7.75 -32.05
CA SER A 11 -19.67 -7.73 -32.27
C SER A 11 -20.38 -8.22 -31.01
N VAL A 12 -20.88 -7.29 -30.20
CA VAL A 12 -21.95 -7.54 -29.25
C VAL A 12 -23.24 -7.54 -30.05
N HIS A 13 -23.71 -8.70 -30.50
CA HIS A 13 -25.09 -8.89 -30.97
C HIS A 13 -25.50 -10.35 -30.80
N ALA A 14 -26.33 -10.63 -29.80
CA ALA A 14 -27.63 -11.28 -30.00
C ALA A 14 -28.26 -11.60 -28.63
N LEU A 15 -29.15 -10.73 -28.16
CA LEU A 15 -30.45 -11.10 -27.61
C LEU A 15 -31.24 -9.81 -27.29
N GLY A 16 -32.43 -9.69 -27.90
CA GLY A 16 -33.49 -8.86 -27.36
C GLY A 16 -33.88 -7.59 -28.13
N LEU A 17 -34.25 -7.73 -29.40
CA LEU A 17 -35.14 -6.77 -30.06
C LEU A 17 -36.43 -6.56 -29.24
N ARG A 18 -36.68 -5.32 -28.78
CA ARG A 18 -37.99 -4.64 -28.86
C ARG A 18 -37.91 -3.21 -28.28
N ARG A 19 -38.53 -2.28 -29.02
CA ARG A 19 -38.83 -0.86 -28.72
C ARG A 19 -37.83 0.20 -29.24
N ARG A 20 -37.93 0.46 -30.55
CA ARG A 20 -37.90 1.82 -31.08
C ARG A 20 -39.34 2.31 -31.26
N ALA A 21 -39.74 3.36 -30.56
CA ALA A 21 -40.74 4.35 -30.96
C ALA A 21 -40.89 5.38 -29.82
N ALA A 22 -40.97 6.68 -30.15
CA ALA A 22 -41.01 7.86 -29.27
C ALA A 22 -39.63 8.23 -28.66
N GLN A 23 -39.07 9.43 -28.75
CA GLN A 23 -39.54 10.75 -29.20
C GLN A 23 -38.32 11.54 -29.71
N ARG A 24 -38.41 12.04 -30.95
CA ARG A 24 -37.67 13.22 -31.41
C ARG A 24 -38.67 14.36 -31.45
N VAL A 25 -38.71 15.19 -30.41
CA VAL A 25 -39.25 16.55 -30.44
C VAL A 25 -38.46 17.37 -29.42
N ALA A 26 -38.10 18.60 -29.79
CA ALA A 26 -37.46 19.68 -29.03
C ALA A 26 -35.98 19.93 -29.37
N ALA A 27 -35.79 20.47 -30.57
CA ALA A 27 -34.77 21.48 -30.81
C ALA A 27 -35.28 22.84 -30.28
N ARG A 28 -34.32 23.74 -30.01
CA ARG A 28 -34.45 25.19 -29.76
C ARG A 28 -34.85 25.60 -28.34
N ASP A 29 -33.90 26.12 -27.58
CA ASP A 29 -33.70 27.56 -27.40
C ASP A 29 -32.66 27.84 -26.30
N ALA A 30 -31.88 28.92 -26.50
CA ALA A 30 -31.12 29.69 -25.52
C ALA A 30 -29.64 29.91 -25.89
N SER A 31 -29.44 30.62 -26.99
CA SER A 31 -28.33 31.58 -27.11
C SER A 31 -28.82 32.90 -26.52
N ALA A 32 -28.16 33.41 -25.47
CA ALA A 32 -27.94 34.84 -25.22
C ALA A 32 -27.48 35.14 -23.77
N ARG A 33 -26.36 35.88 -23.69
CA ARG A 33 -26.04 36.93 -22.69
C ARG A 33 -25.67 36.42 -21.28
N SER A 34 -24.69 36.96 -20.56
CA SER A 34 -23.86 38.15 -20.75
C SER A 34 -22.86 38.27 -19.59
N ARG A 35 -21.70 38.88 -19.89
CA ARG A 35 -21.01 39.93 -19.11
C ARG A 35 -20.46 39.58 -17.71
N THR A 36 -19.12 39.54 -17.68
CA THR A 36 -18.28 40.08 -16.59
C THR A 36 -18.66 41.54 -16.25
N PRO A 37 -18.32 42.03 -15.03
CA PRO A 37 -17.14 42.92 -14.92
C PRO A 37 -16.43 42.77 -13.52
N PRO A 38 -15.62 43.70 -12.98
CA PRO A 38 -14.22 43.43 -12.62
C PRO A 38 -13.90 43.58 -11.12
N SER A 39 -12.72 43.12 -10.71
CA SER A 39 -12.06 43.53 -9.45
C SER A 39 -11.83 45.03 -9.37
N PRO A 40 -11.77 45.58 -8.13
CA PRO A 40 -10.62 46.43 -7.81
C PRO A 40 -10.10 46.33 -6.36
N ALA A 41 -8.84 46.79 -6.22
CA ALA A 41 -8.18 47.36 -5.04
C ALA A 41 -7.82 46.39 -3.88
N LEU A 42 -6.55 46.08 -3.56
CA LEU A 42 -5.39 46.91 -3.16
C LEU A 42 -5.68 47.96 -2.07
N HIS A 43 -4.74 48.05 -1.12
CA HIS A 43 -4.70 48.81 0.14
C HIS A 43 -5.19 48.00 1.36
N ALA A 44 -4.52 48.00 2.52
CA ALA A 44 -3.28 48.62 2.95
C ALA A 44 -2.86 47.95 4.27
N TRP A 45 -1.56 47.96 4.52
CA TRP A 45 -0.92 47.64 5.77
C TRP A 45 -1.45 48.52 6.92
N ARG A 46 -1.74 47.94 8.08
CA ARG A 46 -1.73 48.66 9.37
C ARG A 46 -1.04 47.84 10.44
N HIS A 47 -0.03 48.49 11.01
CA HIS A 47 0.82 48.09 12.12
C HIS A 47 0.08 48.05 13.48
N PRO A 48 0.69 47.40 14.50
CA PRO A 48 0.05 47.09 15.77
C PRO A 48 -0.05 48.30 16.70
N SER A 49 -1.21 48.46 17.33
CA SER A 49 -1.44 49.44 18.39
C SER A 49 -0.75 49.00 19.68
N ARG A 50 0.29 49.73 20.05
CA ARG A 50 0.81 49.84 21.42
C ARG A 50 -0.31 50.26 22.36
N LEU A 51 -0.44 49.56 23.50
CA LEU A 51 -1.10 50.10 24.68
C LEU A 51 -0.05 50.63 25.67
N PRO A 52 -0.37 51.72 26.40
CA PRO A 52 0.57 52.43 27.24
C PRO A 52 0.75 51.80 28.62
N PHE A 53 1.98 51.98 29.12
CA PHE A 53 2.33 51.97 30.53
C PHE A 53 1.32 52.76 31.38
N GLY A 54 0.84 52.15 32.47
CA GLY A 54 -0.07 52.79 33.40
C GLY A 54 -0.06 52.14 34.78
N ALA A 55 0.73 52.76 35.66
CA ALA A 55 0.53 52.90 37.10
C ALA A 55 0.57 51.66 38.01
N CYS A 56 1.67 51.58 38.76
CA CYS A 56 1.74 51.00 40.09
C CYS A 56 0.66 51.62 41.00
N ARG A 57 -0.16 50.78 41.63
CA ARG A 57 -0.78 51.11 42.93
C ARG A 57 -0.49 50.00 43.92
N ALA A 58 0.24 50.40 44.96
CA ALA A 58 0.41 49.66 46.18
C ALA A 58 -0.95 49.47 46.86
N GLY A 59 -1.18 48.24 47.32
CA GLY A 59 -2.35 47.84 48.08
C GLY A 59 -2.14 46.41 48.56
N ARG A 60 -1.20 46.22 49.51
CA ARG A 60 -1.02 44.96 50.23
C ARG A 60 -2.29 44.68 51.04
N SER A 61 -3.21 43.92 50.44
CA SER A 61 -4.27 43.24 51.18
C SER A 61 -3.70 41.92 51.68
N LEU A 62 -3.41 41.83 52.98
CA LEU A 62 -3.20 40.58 53.70
C LEU A 62 -4.48 39.74 53.58
N ARG A 63 -4.55 38.90 52.54
CA ARG A 63 -5.53 37.81 52.49
C ARG A 63 -5.07 36.76 53.49
N MET A 64 -5.86 36.60 54.54
CA MET A 64 -5.89 35.41 55.39
C MET A 64 -5.84 34.17 54.49
N MET A 65 -4.98 33.23 54.84
CA MET A 65 -4.80 31.97 54.12
C MET A 65 -6.15 31.27 53.99
N THR A 66 -6.70 31.32 52.78
CA THR A 66 -7.79 30.46 52.36
C THR A 66 -7.32 29.03 52.52
N GLU A 67 -8.09 28.26 53.28
CA GLU A 67 -7.99 26.81 53.44
C GLU A 67 -7.57 26.18 52.10
N VAL A 68 -6.41 25.53 52.09
CA VAL A 68 -5.96 24.77 50.91
C VAL A 68 -7.06 23.71 50.69
N PRO A 69 -7.76 23.74 49.55
CA PRO A 69 -8.80 22.76 49.28
C PRO A 69 -8.17 21.37 49.38
N PRO A 70 -8.88 20.37 49.95
CA PRO A 70 -8.35 19.02 50.06
C PRO A 70 -7.89 18.58 48.68
N ILE A 71 -6.59 18.30 48.54
CA ILE A 71 -6.00 17.80 47.31
C ILE A 71 -6.66 16.45 47.06
N GLN A 72 -7.64 16.41 46.17
CA GLN A 72 -8.20 15.14 45.72
C GLN A 72 -7.11 14.47 44.89
N PRO A 73 -6.65 13.26 45.28
CA PRO A 73 -5.66 12.54 44.49
C PRO A 73 -6.25 12.30 43.10
N CYS A 74 -5.48 12.59 42.06
CA CYS A 74 -5.91 12.23 40.71
C CYS A 74 -5.94 10.70 40.58
N ARG A 75 -6.73 10.22 39.62
CA ARG A 75 -6.92 8.78 39.38
C ARG A 75 -5.59 8.04 39.25
N GLU A 76 -4.65 8.64 38.54
CA GLU A 76 -3.33 8.08 38.24
C GLU A 76 -2.46 7.97 39.49
N ASP A 77 -2.60 8.90 40.45
CA ASP A 77 -1.92 8.84 41.74
C ASP A 77 -2.47 7.71 42.61
N VAL A 78 -3.78 7.48 42.60
CA VAL A 78 -4.41 6.36 43.32
C VAL A 78 -3.94 5.03 42.74
N LEU A 79 -3.95 4.90 41.40
CA LEU A 79 -3.53 3.68 40.71
C LEU A 79 -2.03 3.38 40.94
N LEU A 80 -1.17 4.40 40.86
CA LEU A 80 0.26 4.25 41.14
C LEU A 80 0.51 3.87 42.60
N GLY A 81 -0.22 4.48 43.55
CA GLY A 81 -0.13 4.12 44.96
C GLY A 81 -0.49 2.65 45.19
N GLN A 82 -1.58 2.18 44.56
CA GLN A 82 -1.97 0.77 44.63
C GLN A 82 -0.87 -0.14 44.06
N LEU A 83 -0.27 0.21 42.92
CA LEU A 83 0.80 -0.59 42.31
C LEU A 83 2.06 -0.67 43.16
N VAL A 84 2.47 0.43 43.78
CA VAL A 84 3.70 0.49 44.61
C VAL A 84 3.55 -0.32 45.90
N PHE A 85 2.37 -0.32 46.50
CA PHE A 85 2.11 -1.02 47.77
C PHE A 85 1.53 -2.43 47.61
N MET A 86 1.28 -2.88 46.39
CA MET A 86 0.71 -4.20 46.12
C MET A 86 1.78 -5.30 46.15
N ASN A 87 1.37 -6.48 46.60
CA ASN A 87 2.23 -7.67 46.56
C ASN A 87 2.55 -8.04 45.10
N PRO A 88 3.82 -8.34 44.76
CA PRO A 88 4.23 -8.60 43.38
C PRO A 88 3.52 -9.83 42.77
N GLU A 89 3.07 -10.77 43.58
CA GLU A 89 2.34 -11.97 43.13
C GLU A 89 0.90 -11.67 42.68
N LEU A 90 0.29 -10.59 43.19
CA LEU A 90 -1.08 -10.19 42.86
C LEU A 90 -1.13 -9.19 41.70
N LEU A 91 0.02 -8.62 41.36
CA LEU A 91 0.17 -7.60 40.32
C LEU A 91 -0.35 -8.06 38.94
N PRO A 92 -0.12 -9.30 38.47
CA PRO A 92 -0.69 -9.76 37.22
C PRO A 92 -2.23 -9.77 37.20
N LYS A 93 -2.86 -10.26 38.28
CA LYS A 93 -4.32 -10.32 38.39
C LYS A 93 -4.95 -8.94 38.46
N PHE A 94 -4.31 -8.03 39.19
CA PHE A 94 -4.77 -6.65 39.30
C PHE A 94 -4.69 -5.92 37.96
N ILE A 95 -3.62 -6.12 37.19
CA ILE A 95 -3.51 -5.58 35.83
C ILE A 95 -4.59 -6.16 34.92
N GLU A 96 -4.82 -7.49 34.97
CA GLU A 96 -5.87 -8.16 34.19
C GLU A 96 -7.26 -7.57 34.48
N GLU A 97 -7.60 -7.33 35.75
CA GLU A 97 -8.90 -6.79 36.16
C GLU A 97 -9.09 -5.30 35.81
N ASN A 98 -8.00 -4.55 35.65
CA ASN A 98 -8.02 -3.09 35.44
C ASN A 98 -7.36 -2.66 34.11
N LEU A 99 -7.37 -3.52 33.08
CA LEU A 99 -6.71 -3.24 31.78
C LEU A 99 -7.12 -1.90 31.15
N GLU A 100 -8.39 -1.51 31.32
CA GLU A 100 -8.91 -0.24 30.79
C GLU A 100 -8.29 0.99 31.49
N GLU A 101 -7.70 0.81 32.68
CA GLU A 101 -7.06 1.87 33.44
C GLU A 101 -5.59 2.10 33.08
N PHE A 102 -4.94 1.11 32.45
CA PHE A 102 -3.57 1.20 31.94
C PHE A 102 -3.53 1.77 30.52
N ASP A 103 -4.11 2.95 30.33
CA ASP A 103 -4.17 3.64 29.05
C ASP A 103 -2.90 4.50 28.79
N ALA A 104 -2.83 5.09 27.59
CA ALA A 104 -1.70 5.96 27.21
C ALA A 104 -1.52 7.15 28.16
N SER A 105 -2.61 7.64 28.77
CA SER A 105 -2.57 8.78 29.68
C SER A 105 -1.87 8.43 31.00
N PHE A 106 -2.08 7.21 31.51
CA PHE A 106 -1.37 6.71 32.68
C PHE A 106 0.14 6.57 32.41
N TYR A 107 0.52 6.04 31.24
CA TYR A 107 1.94 5.93 30.87
C TYR A 107 2.62 7.29 30.69
N GLU A 108 1.94 8.27 30.11
CA GLU A 108 2.43 9.65 30.01
C GLU A 108 2.59 10.29 31.39
N TYR A 109 1.61 10.09 32.28
CA TYR A 109 1.68 10.54 33.66
C TYR A 109 2.88 9.93 34.40
N LEU A 110 3.07 8.61 34.30
CA LEU A 110 4.17 7.89 34.93
C LEU A 110 5.52 8.38 34.41
N GLN A 111 5.65 8.55 33.09
CA GLN A 111 6.85 9.10 32.48
C GLN A 111 7.12 10.53 32.96
N GLN A 112 6.09 11.37 33.05
CA GLN A 112 6.22 12.73 33.54
C GLN A 112 6.66 12.78 35.01
N LYS A 113 6.20 11.84 35.84
CA LYS A 113 6.60 11.72 37.25
C LYS A 113 8.06 11.29 37.38
N ILE A 114 8.50 10.33 36.56
CA ILE A 114 9.90 9.90 36.43
C ILE A 114 10.80 11.07 36.03
N ASP A 115 10.39 11.88 35.05
CA ASP A 115 11.17 13.00 34.53
C ASP A 115 11.25 14.18 35.51
N LYS A 116 10.20 14.37 36.33
CA LYS A 116 10.12 15.44 37.33
C LYS A 116 10.75 15.06 38.67
N SER A 117 10.93 13.77 38.98
CA SER A 117 11.54 13.34 40.24
C SER A 117 13.01 13.76 40.29
N THR A 118 13.38 14.47 41.35
CA THR A 118 14.76 14.85 41.63
C THR A 118 15.56 13.71 42.25
N ASP A 119 14.88 12.77 42.91
CA ASP A 119 15.51 11.65 43.58
C ASP A 119 15.93 10.57 42.56
N LEU A 120 17.10 9.99 42.78
CA LEU A 120 17.61 8.94 41.90
C LEU A 120 16.95 7.60 42.19
N GLU A 121 16.72 7.28 43.46
CA GLU A 121 16.16 6.00 43.88
C GLU A 121 14.68 5.89 43.48
N GLU A 122 13.88 6.94 43.69
CA GLU A 122 12.50 7.03 43.21
C GLU A 122 12.43 6.84 41.69
N ARG A 123 13.31 7.49 40.94
CA ARG A 123 13.32 7.40 39.48
C ARG A 123 13.69 6.00 38.98
N VAL A 124 14.65 5.34 39.63
CA VAL A 124 15.03 3.96 39.27
C VAL A 124 13.90 2.98 39.60
N THR A 125 13.25 3.14 40.75
CA THR A 125 12.13 2.28 41.17
C THR A 125 10.91 2.45 40.26
N LEU A 126 10.54 3.70 39.91
CA LEU A 126 9.45 3.97 38.97
C LEU A 126 9.73 3.44 37.55
N ASN A 127 10.98 3.53 37.06
CA ASN A 127 11.35 2.92 35.79
C ASN A 127 11.22 1.39 35.83
N THR A 128 11.69 0.76 36.91
CA THR A 128 11.60 -0.69 37.09
C THR A 128 10.14 -1.15 37.14
N LEU A 129 9.28 -0.38 37.81
CA LEU A 129 7.84 -0.63 37.86
C LEU A 129 7.19 -0.49 36.48
N LYS A 130 7.54 0.57 35.74
CA LYS A 130 7.05 0.78 34.37
C LYS A 130 7.41 -0.39 33.44
N ASP A 131 8.66 -0.85 33.52
CA ASP A 131 9.14 -1.97 32.72
C ASP A 131 8.40 -3.26 33.08
N ALA A 132 8.21 -3.53 34.38
CA ALA A 132 7.47 -4.70 34.86
C ALA A 132 6.00 -4.70 34.40
N ILE A 133 5.32 -3.55 34.46
CA ILE A 133 3.93 -3.42 33.97
C ILE A 133 3.88 -3.65 32.46
N THR A 134 4.82 -3.08 31.71
CA THR A 134 4.91 -3.23 30.25
C THR A 134 5.13 -4.68 29.85
N ASP A 135 6.03 -5.38 30.56
CA ASP A 135 6.32 -6.80 30.32
C ASP A 135 5.11 -7.69 30.61
N LEU A 136 4.37 -7.40 31.70
CA LEU A 136 3.14 -8.13 32.03
C LEU A 136 2.05 -7.89 30.99
N MET A 137 1.82 -6.64 30.56
CA MET A 137 0.88 -6.34 29.48
C MET A 137 1.25 -7.10 28.20
N ASN A 138 2.52 -7.13 27.83
CA ASN A 138 2.99 -7.89 26.67
C ASN A 138 2.79 -9.39 26.85
N GLN A 139 2.97 -9.91 28.06
CA GLN A 139 2.72 -11.32 28.38
C GLN A 139 1.22 -11.66 28.27
N LEU A 140 0.32 -10.80 28.74
CA LEU A 140 -1.13 -10.97 28.61
C LEU A 140 -1.59 -10.92 27.16
N LEU A 141 -1.11 -9.93 26.38
CA LEU A 141 -1.40 -9.85 24.95
C LEU A 141 -0.92 -11.10 24.20
N ARG A 142 0.24 -11.65 24.59
CA ARG A 142 0.74 -12.92 24.03
C ARG A 142 -0.12 -14.11 24.44
N LYS A 143 -0.53 -14.20 25.70
CA LYS A 143 -1.43 -15.26 26.20
C LYS A 143 -2.77 -15.24 25.47
N HIS A 144 -3.40 -14.07 25.33
CA HIS A 144 -4.61 -13.93 24.53
C HIS A 144 -4.39 -14.27 23.06
N ALA A 145 -3.26 -13.88 22.46
CA ALA A 145 -2.94 -14.26 21.09
C ALA A 145 -2.70 -15.78 20.93
N THR A 146 -2.19 -16.47 21.95
CA THR A 146 -2.04 -17.94 21.95
C THR A 146 -3.37 -18.65 22.20
N GLU A 147 -4.21 -18.15 23.10
CA GLU A 147 -5.56 -18.67 23.32
C GLU A 147 -6.44 -18.52 22.06
N MET A 148 -6.27 -17.42 21.30
CA MET A 148 -6.90 -17.28 19.98
C MET A 148 -6.32 -18.21 18.91
N LYS A 149 -5.11 -18.74 19.08
CA LYS A 149 -4.53 -19.76 18.18
C LYS A 149 -5.00 -21.17 18.53
N ASP A 150 -5.32 -21.43 19.80
CA ASP A 150 -5.83 -22.72 20.28
C ASP A 150 -7.36 -22.83 20.19
N ALA A 151 -8.05 -21.74 19.87
CA ALA A 151 -9.44 -21.78 19.42
C ALA A 151 -9.55 -22.51 18.08
N ASN A 152 -10.46 -23.48 18.02
CA ASN A 152 -10.75 -24.37 16.90
C ASN A 152 -10.62 -23.65 15.54
N PRO A 153 -9.86 -24.17 14.54
CA PRO A 153 -9.63 -23.48 13.27
C PRO A 153 -10.91 -23.10 12.52
N LYS A 154 -12.02 -23.82 12.76
CA LYS A 154 -13.35 -23.51 12.22
C LYS A 154 -13.95 -22.21 12.78
N ASP A 155 -13.70 -21.89 14.04
CA ASP A 155 -14.23 -20.69 14.68
C ASP A 155 -13.41 -19.45 14.26
N ALA A 156 -12.09 -19.61 14.05
CA ALA A 156 -11.22 -18.56 13.51
C ALA A 156 -11.58 -18.19 12.05
N GLU A 157 -11.88 -19.19 11.21
CA GLU A 157 -12.37 -18.96 9.84
C GLU A 157 -13.71 -18.21 9.86
N ALA A 158 -14.67 -18.64 10.69
CA ALA A 158 -15.97 -17.99 10.79
C ALA A 158 -15.87 -16.52 11.26
N VAL A 159 -14.97 -16.21 12.20
CA VAL A 159 -14.74 -14.83 12.67
C VAL A 159 -14.11 -13.97 11.56
N SER A 160 -13.12 -14.51 10.84
CA SER A 160 -12.48 -13.81 9.71
C SER A 160 -13.46 -13.52 8.57
N GLU A 161 -14.30 -14.50 8.21
CA GLU A 161 -15.35 -14.33 7.20
C GLU A 161 -16.38 -13.28 7.63
N ALA A 162 -16.81 -13.30 8.89
CA ALA A 162 -17.73 -12.29 9.42
C ALA A 162 -17.13 -10.88 9.39
N GLN A 163 -15.82 -10.74 9.67
CA GLN A 163 -15.13 -9.45 9.54
C GLN A 163 -15.07 -8.98 8.09
N SER A 164 -14.72 -9.87 7.14
CA SER A 164 -14.71 -9.57 5.71
C SER A 164 -16.08 -9.12 5.20
N GLN A 165 -17.15 -9.82 5.60
CA GLN A 165 -18.52 -9.45 5.26
C GLN A 165 -18.92 -8.07 5.81
N ARG A 166 -18.54 -7.75 7.06
CA ARG A 166 -18.80 -6.42 7.64
C ARG A 166 -18.09 -5.31 6.86
N GLN A 167 -16.85 -5.53 6.44
CA GLN A 167 -16.10 -4.57 5.62
C GLN A 167 -16.76 -4.36 4.25
N HIS A 168 -17.20 -5.44 3.60
CA HIS A 168 -17.94 -5.37 2.34
C HIS A 168 -19.25 -4.60 2.50
N GLU A 169 -19.99 -4.84 3.59
CA GLU A 169 -21.23 -4.13 3.87
C GLU A 169 -21.01 -2.64 4.13
N GLU A 170 -19.99 -2.28 4.92
CA GLU A 170 -19.63 -0.88 5.18
C GLU A 170 -19.25 -0.15 3.88
N MET A 171 -18.39 -0.77 3.07
CA MET A 171 -18.00 -0.21 1.77
C MET A 171 -19.21 -0.02 0.86
N TYR A 172 -20.11 -1.00 0.83
CA TYR A 172 -21.36 -0.92 0.09
C TYR A 172 -22.26 0.22 0.59
N ARG A 173 -22.45 0.35 1.91
CA ARG A 173 -23.24 1.44 2.52
C ARG A 173 -22.68 2.81 2.12
N ASN A 174 -21.36 2.97 2.11
CA ASN A 174 -20.70 4.21 1.70
C ASN A 174 -20.98 4.55 0.22
N LEU A 175 -21.00 3.57 -0.68
CA LEU A 175 -21.38 3.79 -2.08
C LEU A 175 -22.86 4.14 -2.24
N VAL A 176 -23.74 3.47 -1.49
CA VAL A 176 -25.19 3.71 -1.52
C VAL A 176 -25.54 5.12 -1.05
N GLN A 177 -24.80 5.69 -0.09
CA GLN A 177 -24.96 7.09 0.35
C GLN A 177 -24.76 8.11 -0.79
N HIS A 178 -24.09 7.72 -1.86
CA HIS A 178 -23.87 8.57 -3.03
C HIS A 178 -24.72 8.16 -4.24
N ALA A 179 -25.63 7.20 -4.10
CA ALA A 179 -26.40 6.64 -5.22
C ALA A 179 -27.44 7.60 -5.82
N ASP A 180 -27.74 8.71 -5.14
CA ASP A 180 -28.65 9.75 -5.64
C ASP A 180 -27.97 10.66 -6.66
N ASP A 181 -26.66 10.90 -6.51
CA ASP A 181 -25.87 11.78 -7.38
C ASP A 181 -24.93 10.94 -8.28
N PRO A 182 -25.19 10.81 -9.59
CA PRO A 182 -24.44 9.92 -10.47
C PRO A 182 -22.96 10.31 -10.59
N GLU A 183 -22.65 11.60 -10.65
CA GLU A 183 -21.26 12.10 -10.74
C GLU A 183 -20.48 11.80 -9.46
N ARG A 184 -21.10 12.03 -8.29
CA ARG A 184 -20.49 11.77 -7.00
C ARG A 184 -20.29 10.27 -6.77
N LEU A 185 -21.26 9.45 -7.17
CA LEU A 185 -21.14 8.00 -7.16
C LEU A 185 -19.95 7.54 -8.01
N GLN A 186 -19.80 8.07 -9.22
CA GLN A 186 -18.70 7.70 -10.11
C GLN A 186 -17.34 8.07 -9.51
N VAL A 187 -17.22 9.26 -8.91
CA VAL A 187 -16.00 9.66 -8.19
C VAL A 187 -15.72 8.71 -7.02
N ALA A 188 -16.74 8.37 -6.22
CA ALA A 188 -16.60 7.45 -5.09
C ALA A 188 -16.19 6.03 -5.53
N VAL A 189 -16.78 5.53 -6.63
CA VAL A 189 -16.43 4.24 -7.24
C VAL A 189 -14.99 4.26 -7.74
N SER A 190 -14.59 5.31 -8.47
CA SER A 190 -13.23 5.42 -9.01
C SER A 190 -12.16 5.49 -7.91
N ALA A 191 -12.46 6.15 -6.80
CA ALA A 191 -11.56 6.31 -5.65
C ALA A 191 -11.41 5.02 -4.84
N ASN A 192 -12.44 4.17 -4.81
CA ASN A 192 -12.42 2.90 -4.05
C ASN A 192 -12.14 1.68 -4.94
N TYR A 193 -11.97 1.85 -6.25
CA TYR A 193 -11.85 0.75 -7.20
C TYR A 193 -10.76 -0.26 -6.83
N ASP A 194 -9.59 0.23 -6.40
CA ASP A 194 -8.45 -0.63 -6.07
C ASP A 194 -8.69 -1.48 -4.80
N ARG A 195 -9.77 -1.21 -4.05
CA ARG A 195 -10.21 -1.98 -2.88
C ARG A 195 -11.28 -3.02 -3.22
N PHE A 196 -11.82 -3.02 -4.44
CA PHE A 196 -12.87 -3.95 -4.82
C PHE A 196 -12.29 -5.34 -5.06
N THR A 197 -12.57 -6.24 -4.13
CA THR A 197 -12.25 -7.67 -4.26
C THR A 197 -13.29 -8.38 -5.12
N ALA A 198 -12.94 -9.54 -5.66
CA ALA A 198 -13.90 -10.40 -6.38
C ALA A 198 -15.12 -10.74 -5.51
N ASP A 199 -14.90 -10.99 -4.21
CA ASP A 199 -15.96 -11.30 -3.25
C ASP A 199 -16.90 -10.11 -3.02
N PHE A 200 -16.35 -8.90 -2.93
CA PHE A 200 -17.16 -7.68 -2.86
C PHE A 200 -18.01 -7.48 -4.12
N LEU A 201 -17.43 -7.67 -5.31
CA LEU A 201 -18.18 -7.57 -6.57
C LEU A 201 -19.31 -8.59 -6.63
N ASN A 202 -19.04 -9.85 -6.25
CA ASN A 202 -20.04 -10.90 -6.15
C ASN A 202 -21.15 -10.54 -5.15
N TYR A 203 -20.80 -9.92 -4.03
CA TYR A 203 -21.77 -9.43 -3.04
C TYR A 203 -22.68 -8.33 -3.62
N VAL A 204 -22.11 -7.34 -4.29
CA VAL A 204 -22.89 -6.24 -4.90
C VAL A 204 -23.77 -6.74 -6.03
N PHE A 205 -23.23 -7.57 -6.94
CA PHE A 205 -24.01 -8.15 -8.02
C PHE A 205 -25.06 -9.14 -7.52
N GLY A 206 -24.75 -9.95 -6.50
CA GLY A 206 -25.72 -10.83 -5.85
C GLY A 206 -26.89 -10.05 -5.25
N LYS A 207 -26.62 -8.88 -4.64
CA LYS A 207 -27.67 -7.96 -4.17
C LYS A 207 -28.45 -7.31 -5.30
N ALA A 208 -27.83 -7.00 -6.43
CA ALA A 208 -28.53 -6.40 -7.57
C ALA A 208 -29.49 -7.38 -8.26
N HIS A 209 -29.22 -8.69 -8.19
CA HIS A 209 -30.04 -9.73 -8.81
C HIS A 209 -31.04 -10.39 -7.84
N SER A 210 -30.97 -10.11 -6.53
CA SER A 210 -31.89 -10.70 -5.56
C SER A 210 -33.23 -9.95 -5.50
N GLU A 211 -34.34 -10.69 -5.55
CA GLU A 211 -35.69 -10.13 -5.63
C GLU A 211 -36.08 -9.26 -4.41
N GLN A 212 -35.50 -9.54 -3.24
CA GLN A 212 -35.71 -8.76 -2.01
C GLN A 212 -34.93 -7.43 -1.95
N ALA A 213 -33.96 -7.19 -2.83
CA ALA A 213 -33.09 -6.01 -2.78
C ALA A 213 -33.12 -5.17 -4.07
N ASN A 214 -34.27 -5.15 -4.77
CA ASN A 214 -34.57 -4.26 -5.90
C ASN A 214 -34.66 -2.77 -5.49
N SER A 215 -33.74 -2.29 -4.65
CA SER A 215 -33.57 -0.86 -4.45
C SER A 215 -32.91 -0.26 -5.70
N PRO A 216 -33.48 0.82 -6.28
CA PRO A 216 -32.89 1.48 -7.44
C PRO A 216 -31.46 1.95 -7.16
N ALA A 217 -31.10 2.18 -5.90
CA ALA A 217 -29.74 2.50 -5.50
C ALA A 217 -28.74 1.36 -5.79
N VAL A 218 -29.12 0.09 -5.58
CA VAL A 218 -28.24 -1.08 -5.84
C VAL A 218 -27.96 -1.21 -7.33
N ALA A 219 -28.99 -1.02 -8.15
CA ALA A 219 -28.86 -1.04 -9.61
C ALA A 219 -27.93 0.08 -10.10
N ARG A 220 -28.05 1.29 -9.54
CA ARG A 220 -27.14 2.41 -9.87
C ARG A 220 -25.70 2.15 -9.45
N VAL A 221 -25.47 1.63 -8.24
CA VAL A 221 -24.12 1.30 -7.75
C VAL A 221 -23.47 0.21 -8.61
N SER A 222 -24.19 -0.89 -8.87
CA SER A 222 -23.67 -1.98 -9.71
C SER A 222 -23.41 -1.54 -11.15
N GLN A 223 -24.26 -0.68 -11.71
CA GLN A 223 -24.04 -0.09 -13.02
C GLN A 223 -22.81 0.84 -13.03
N ALA A 224 -22.66 1.73 -12.04
CA ALA A 224 -21.52 2.63 -11.94
C ALA A 224 -20.19 1.87 -11.81
N ILE A 225 -20.15 0.78 -11.04
CA ILE A 225 -18.99 -0.11 -10.96
C ILE A 225 -18.68 -0.72 -12.32
N ASN A 226 -19.69 -1.28 -13.01
CA ASN A 226 -19.51 -1.85 -14.34
C ASN A 226 -19.00 -0.84 -15.36
N ASP A 227 -19.50 0.39 -15.32
CA ASP A 227 -19.10 1.45 -16.24
C ASP A 227 -17.65 1.91 -15.96
N GLU A 228 -17.24 1.98 -14.69
CA GLU A 228 -15.83 2.24 -14.33
C GLU A 228 -14.91 1.08 -14.78
N MET A 229 -15.32 -0.17 -14.56
CA MET A 229 -14.57 -1.35 -15.03
C MET A 229 -14.37 -1.32 -16.56
N LYS A 230 -15.43 -1.02 -17.33
CA LYS A 230 -15.36 -0.87 -18.79
C LYS A 230 -14.46 0.28 -19.19
N SER A 231 -14.62 1.45 -18.58
CA SER A 231 -13.80 2.64 -18.84
C SER A 231 -12.31 2.37 -18.63
N ARG A 232 -11.93 1.68 -17.54
CA ARG A 232 -10.55 1.27 -17.29
C ARG A 232 -10.05 0.26 -18.32
N MET A 233 -10.86 -0.73 -18.65
CA MET A 233 -10.50 -1.74 -19.66
C MET A 233 -10.30 -1.13 -21.05
N GLU A 234 -11.13 -0.17 -21.45
CA GLU A 234 -11.01 0.56 -22.71
C GLU A 234 -9.74 1.40 -22.76
N LYS A 235 -9.44 2.15 -21.69
CA LYS A 235 -8.18 2.92 -21.55
C LYS A 235 -6.96 1.99 -21.62
N ALA A 236 -7.01 0.86 -20.93
CA ALA A 236 -5.95 -0.14 -20.94
C ALA A 236 -5.75 -0.74 -22.36
N ALA A 237 -6.83 -1.00 -23.09
CA ALA A 237 -6.78 -1.49 -24.47
C ALA A 237 -6.19 -0.44 -25.44
N GLN A 238 -6.53 0.83 -25.28
CA GLN A 238 -5.95 1.93 -26.04
C GLN A 238 -4.43 2.02 -25.79
N ARG A 239 -4.01 2.01 -24.53
CA ARG A 239 -2.59 2.02 -24.14
C ARG A 239 -1.83 0.82 -24.69
N LEU A 240 -2.42 -0.39 -24.62
CA LEU A 240 -1.80 -1.59 -25.18
C LEU A 240 -1.62 -1.46 -26.69
N THR A 241 -2.62 -0.91 -27.38
CA THR A 241 -2.53 -0.63 -28.82
C THR A 241 -1.41 0.37 -29.13
N GLU A 242 -1.26 1.42 -28.32
CA GLU A 242 -0.17 2.40 -28.47
C GLU A 242 1.22 1.80 -28.28
N VAL A 243 1.36 0.89 -27.31
CA VAL A 243 2.59 0.10 -27.08
C VAL A 243 2.88 -0.76 -28.31
N LEU A 244 1.93 -1.59 -28.75
CA LEU A 244 2.11 -2.51 -29.87
C LEU A 244 2.40 -1.81 -31.20
N ARG A 245 1.90 -0.59 -31.40
CA ARG A 245 2.22 0.26 -32.57
C ARG A 245 3.71 0.63 -32.67
N GLY A 246 4.50 0.46 -31.62
CA GLY A 246 5.95 0.65 -31.69
C GLY A 246 6.67 -0.38 -32.59
N GLY A 247 6.07 -1.54 -32.86
CA GLY A 247 6.62 -2.56 -33.77
C GLY A 247 7.85 -3.30 -33.23
N SER A 248 8.93 -2.58 -32.89
CA SER A 248 10.15 -3.18 -32.34
C SER A 248 10.04 -3.40 -30.82
N PRO A 249 10.53 -4.53 -30.26
CA PRO A 249 10.44 -4.81 -28.82
C PRO A 249 11.06 -3.72 -27.92
N ASN A 250 12.11 -3.07 -28.41
CA ASN A 250 12.78 -1.98 -27.70
C ASN A 250 11.90 -0.72 -27.65
N GLU A 251 11.23 -0.37 -28.75
CA GLU A 251 10.29 0.76 -28.78
C GLU A 251 9.04 0.49 -27.96
N MET A 252 8.51 -0.74 -27.98
CA MET A 252 7.40 -1.15 -27.13
C MET A 252 7.76 -0.98 -25.64
N THR A 253 8.95 -1.44 -25.24
CA THR A 253 9.44 -1.30 -23.86
C THR A 253 9.64 0.16 -23.47
N LYS A 254 10.12 1.01 -24.38
CA LYS A 254 10.29 2.45 -24.14
C LYS A 254 8.94 3.13 -23.92
N LYS A 255 7.98 2.93 -24.84
CA LYS A 255 6.61 3.47 -24.71
C LYS A 255 5.91 2.99 -23.45
N MET A 256 6.11 1.72 -23.08
CA MET A 256 5.54 1.18 -21.86
C MET A 256 6.12 1.86 -20.62
N ARG A 257 7.43 2.14 -20.58
CA ARG A 257 8.01 2.95 -19.49
C ARG A 257 7.45 4.37 -19.45
N GLU A 258 7.23 5.00 -20.61
CA GLU A 258 6.61 6.34 -20.69
C GLU A 258 5.19 6.32 -20.10
N ILE A 259 4.33 5.39 -20.55
CA ILE A 259 2.95 5.22 -20.03
C ILE A 259 2.97 4.87 -18.53
N GLY A 260 3.89 4.00 -18.12
CA GLY A 260 4.04 3.60 -16.73
C GLY A 260 4.46 4.72 -15.80
N SER A 261 5.33 5.63 -16.25
CA SER A 261 5.72 6.82 -15.49
C SER A 261 4.54 7.77 -15.23
N ALA A 262 3.53 7.75 -16.10
CA ALA A 262 2.27 8.49 -15.94
C ALA A 262 1.22 7.73 -15.11
N GLY A 263 1.54 6.54 -14.57
CA GLY A 263 0.59 5.69 -13.85
C GLY A 263 -0.44 5.00 -14.77
N GLY A 264 -0.16 4.92 -16.07
CA GLY A 264 -1.08 4.31 -17.04
C GLY A 264 -1.01 2.78 -17.12
N ILE A 265 -0.09 2.13 -16.39
CA ILE A 265 -0.01 0.66 -16.33
C ILE A 265 -0.66 0.22 -15.03
N ASP A 266 -1.90 -0.24 -15.16
CA ASP A 266 -2.74 -0.73 -14.07
C ASP A 266 -3.01 -2.25 -14.20
N GLU A 267 -3.79 -2.78 -13.27
CA GLU A 267 -4.20 -4.19 -13.28
C GLU A 267 -4.99 -4.56 -14.54
N ALA A 268 -5.84 -3.66 -15.04
CA ALA A 268 -6.61 -3.89 -16.27
C ALA A 268 -5.67 -4.08 -17.48
N PHE A 269 -4.60 -3.29 -17.58
CA PHE A 269 -3.56 -3.47 -18.58
C PHE A 269 -2.89 -4.85 -18.46
N MET A 270 -2.52 -5.25 -17.25
CA MET A 270 -1.93 -6.57 -16.99
C MET A 270 -2.86 -7.72 -17.39
N LEU A 271 -4.14 -7.62 -17.04
CA LEU A 271 -5.16 -8.61 -17.37
C LEU A 271 -5.32 -8.74 -18.89
N LEU A 272 -5.34 -7.63 -19.63
CA LEU A 272 -5.42 -7.65 -21.10
C LEU A 272 -4.22 -8.31 -21.74
N VAL A 273 -3.00 -8.01 -21.28
CA VAL A 273 -1.79 -8.67 -21.79
C VAL A 273 -1.84 -10.17 -21.51
N ALA A 274 -2.27 -10.58 -20.31
CA ALA A 274 -2.41 -11.98 -19.96
C ALA A 274 -3.45 -12.70 -20.84
N ALA A 275 -4.64 -12.12 -20.99
CA ALA A 275 -5.72 -12.67 -21.83
C ALA A 275 -5.29 -12.80 -23.30
N ASN A 276 -4.60 -11.79 -23.85
CA ASN A 276 -4.06 -11.84 -25.21
C ASN A 276 -2.97 -12.90 -25.36
N THR A 277 -2.14 -13.10 -24.33
CA THR A 277 -1.12 -14.16 -24.32
C THR A 277 -1.77 -15.53 -24.35
N GLU A 278 -2.79 -15.77 -23.52
CA GLU A 278 -3.53 -17.05 -23.52
C GLU A 278 -4.25 -17.31 -24.84
N ARG A 279 -4.87 -16.27 -25.42
CA ARG A 279 -5.53 -16.37 -26.72
C ARG A 279 -4.54 -16.74 -27.82
N ALA A 280 -3.40 -16.06 -27.87
CA ALA A 280 -2.33 -16.36 -28.82
C ALA A 280 -1.80 -17.80 -28.66
N LYS A 281 -1.72 -18.31 -27.43
CA LYS A 281 -1.35 -19.72 -27.17
C LYS A 281 -2.41 -20.69 -27.72
N LYS A 282 -3.69 -20.43 -27.49
CA LYS A 282 -4.80 -21.26 -27.95
C LYS A 282 -4.93 -21.26 -29.48
N GLU A 283 -4.68 -20.11 -30.12
CA GLU A 283 -4.74 -19.96 -31.58
C GLU A 283 -3.47 -20.47 -32.29
N GLY A 284 -2.46 -20.95 -31.54
CA GLY A 284 -1.21 -21.46 -32.13
C GLY A 284 -0.38 -20.36 -32.81
N ALA A 285 -0.42 -19.13 -32.28
CA ALA A 285 0.33 -18.02 -32.82
C ALA A 285 1.84 -18.28 -32.79
N ASN A 286 2.58 -17.55 -33.63
CA ASN A 286 4.03 -17.67 -33.74
C ASN A 286 4.73 -17.51 -32.37
N VAL A 287 5.74 -18.35 -32.11
CA VAL A 287 6.54 -18.34 -30.87
C VAL A 287 7.09 -16.96 -30.55
N GLN A 288 7.47 -16.19 -31.59
CA GLN A 288 7.99 -14.82 -31.42
C GLN A 288 6.94 -13.87 -30.81
N VAL A 289 5.67 -13.98 -31.20
CA VAL A 289 4.59 -13.14 -30.65
C VAL A 289 4.37 -13.47 -29.17
N LEU A 290 4.39 -14.76 -28.83
CA LEU A 290 4.28 -15.22 -27.43
C LEU A 290 5.43 -14.68 -26.58
N GLN A 291 6.66 -14.78 -27.07
CA GLN A 291 7.85 -14.24 -26.38
C GLN A 291 7.74 -12.72 -26.16
N ILE A 292 7.28 -11.97 -27.16
CA ILE A 292 7.07 -10.52 -27.03
C ILE A 292 6.00 -10.22 -25.97
N LEU A 293 4.86 -10.91 -26.00
CA LEU A 293 3.79 -10.68 -25.02
C LEU A 293 4.21 -11.05 -23.59
N GLU A 294 4.94 -12.15 -23.42
CA GLU A 294 5.50 -12.55 -22.12
C GLU A 294 6.53 -11.54 -21.62
N GLN A 295 7.42 -11.06 -22.49
CA GLN A 295 8.38 -10.01 -22.16
C GLN A 295 7.67 -8.71 -21.77
N LEU A 296 6.61 -8.31 -22.49
CA LEU A 296 5.82 -7.12 -22.14
C LEU A 296 5.15 -7.27 -20.77
N ARG A 297 4.59 -8.45 -20.47
CA ARG A 297 3.99 -8.76 -19.17
C ARG A 297 5.01 -8.64 -18.03
N GLU A 298 6.21 -9.17 -18.21
CA GLU A 298 7.28 -9.06 -17.22
C GLU A 298 7.71 -7.61 -17.00
N GLN A 299 7.89 -6.86 -18.07
CA GLN A 299 8.29 -5.46 -18.00
C GLN A 299 7.20 -4.59 -17.36
N ALA A 300 5.93 -4.81 -17.69
CA ALA A 300 4.80 -4.13 -17.05
C ALA A 300 4.74 -4.41 -15.55
N SER A 301 4.99 -5.67 -15.13
CA SER A 301 5.06 -6.04 -13.71
C SER A 301 6.18 -5.30 -12.98
N ARG A 302 7.36 -5.17 -13.61
CA ARG A 302 8.49 -4.42 -13.04
C ARG A 302 8.16 -2.95 -12.86
N ILE A 303 7.49 -2.34 -13.85
CA ILE A 303 7.08 -0.93 -13.77
C ILE A 303 6.09 -0.71 -12.63
N ILE A 304 5.09 -1.60 -12.47
CA ILE A 304 4.14 -1.55 -11.35
C ILE A 304 4.89 -1.67 -10.01
N ASP A 305 5.84 -2.60 -9.91
CA ASP A 305 6.63 -2.75 -8.68
C ASP A 305 7.50 -1.51 -8.43
N GLU A 306 8.16 -0.95 -9.45
CA GLU A 306 8.97 0.26 -9.34
C GLU A 306 8.17 1.48 -8.85
N ALA A 307 6.89 1.56 -9.20
CA ALA A 307 5.99 2.61 -8.73
C ALA A 307 5.67 2.52 -7.22
N VAL A 308 5.83 1.34 -6.60
CA VAL A 308 5.64 1.15 -5.16
C VAL A 308 6.82 1.73 -4.39
N LYS A 309 6.55 2.62 -3.43
CA LYS A 309 7.59 3.25 -2.60
C LYS A 309 8.29 2.25 -1.67
N ASP A 310 7.54 1.29 -1.13
CA ASP A 310 8.01 0.33 -0.13
C ASP A 310 8.86 -0.78 -0.76
N LYS A 311 10.16 -0.79 -0.45
CA LYS A 311 11.12 -1.71 -1.06
C LYS A 311 10.85 -3.15 -0.66
N GLU A 312 10.41 -3.36 0.57
CA GLU A 312 10.03 -4.65 1.14
C GLU A 312 8.82 -5.22 0.41
N LEU A 313 7.79 -4.40 0.16
CA LEU A 313 6.60 -4.82 -0.56
C LEU A 313 6.91 -5.20 -2.01
N ARG A 314 7.79 -4.45 -2.69
CA ARG A 314 8.28 -4.81 -4.04
C ARG A 314 8.99 -6.16 -4.04
N LEU A 315 9.84 -6.41 -3.05
CA LEU A 315 10.54 -7.68 -2.92
C LEU A 315 9.53 -8.82 -2.72
N VAL A 316 8.58 -8.66 -1.79
CA VAL A 316 7.54 -9.67 -1.54
C VAL A 316 6.75 -9.97 -2.82
N ARG A 317 6.32 -8.94 -3.56
CA ARG A 317 5.63 -9.11 -4.85
C ARG A 317 6.48 -9.86 -5.87
N ALA A 318 7.77 -9.55 -5.97
CA ALA A 318 8.68 -10.28 -6.87
C ALA A 318 8.85 -11.75 -6.47
N LEU A 319 8.94 -12.04 -5.17
CA LEU A 319 9.08 -13.40 -4.64
C LEU A 319 7.83 -14.24 -4.88
N LEU A 320 6.64 -13.67 -4.68
CA LEU A 320 5.36 -14.35 -4.90
C LEU A 320 5.13 -14.72 -6.36
N ARG A 321 5.64 -13.92 -7.31
CA ARG A 321 5.53 -14.22 -8.76
C ARG A 321 6.59 -15.20 -9.27
N THR A 322 7.69 -15.36 -8.55
CA THR A 322 8.79 -16.23 -8.97
C THR A 322 8.52 -17.65 -8.48
N GLU A 323 8.05 -18.52 -9.37
CA GLU A 323 7.78 -19.93 -9.06
C GLU A 323 9.06 -20.71 -8.71
N ASP A 324 10.16 -20.39 -9.42
CA ASP A 324 11.45 -21.06 -9.26
C ASP A 324 12.10 -20.75 -7.90
N PRO A 325 12.34 -21.78 -7.05
CA PRO A 325 12.91 -21.60 -5.73
C PRO A 325 14.35 -21.04 -5.77
N GLU A 326 15.14 -21.36 -6.80
CA GLU A 326 16.52 -20.89 -6.88
C GLU A 326 16.58 -19.39 -7.20
N LYS A 327 15.78 -18.94 -8.17
CA LYS A 327 15.64 -17.51 -8.49
C LYS A 327 15.06 -16.74 -7.31
N ARG A 328 14.08 -17.31 -6.61
CA ARG A 328 13.51 -16.72 -5.40
C ARG A 328 14.58 -16.50 -4.32
N ARG A 329 15.45 -17.50 -4.10
CA ARG A 329 16.60 -17.40 -3.19
C ARG A 329 17.59 -16.32 -3.64
N GLN A 330 17.91 -16.22 -4.93
CA GLN A 330 18.80 -15.18 -5.46
C GLN A 330 18.24 -13.77 -5.26
N LEU A 331 16.93 -13.56 -5.50
CA LEU A 331 16.25 -12.29 -5.25
C LEU A 331 16.35 -11.87 -3.77
N LEU A 332 16.12 -12.81 -2.85
CA LEU A 332 16.30 -12.59 -1.41
C LEU A 332 17.75 -12.16 -1.09
N PHE A 333 18.74 -12.94 -1.52
CA PHE A 333 20.14 -12.61 -1.26
C PHE A 333 20.53 -11.24 -1.82
N ALA A 334 20.15 -10.92 -3.06
CA ALA A 334 20.45 -9.63 -3.67
C ALA A 334 19.84 -8.46 -2.87
N ALA A 335 18.60 -8.61 -2.39
CA ALA A 335 17.93 -7.59 -1.60
C ALA A 335 18.63 -7.33 -0.26
N PHE A 336 19.06 -8.39 0.45
CA PHE A 336 19.73 -8.27 1.74
C PHE A 336 21.21 -7.85 1.64
N LEU A 337 21.91 -8.23 0.58
CA LEU A 337 23.31 -7.85 0.35
C LEU A 337 23.47 -6.34 0.04
N SER A 338 22.47 -5.73 -0.59
CA SER A 338 22.50 -4.30 -0.94
C SER A 338 22.63 -3.34 0.26
N LYS A 339 22.32 -3.80 1.48
CA LYS A 339 22.41 -2.99 2.72
C LYS A 339 23.80 -2.99 3.37
N ARG A 340 24.68 -3.98 3.10
CA ARG A 340 26.01 -4.05 3.75
C ARG A 340 27.05 -3.06 3.21
N SER A 341 26.85 -2.49 2.02
CA SER A 341 27.86 -1.59 1.41
C SER A 341 27.81 -0.14 1.89
N ARG A 342 26.79 0.28 2.67
CA ARG A 342 26.65 1.68 3.11
C ARG A 342 27.12 1.98 4.55
N VAL A 343 27.60 0.99 5.30
CA VAL A 343 27.95 1.17 6.73
C VAL A 343 29.45 1.39 6.97
N LEU A 344 30.32 1.35 5.95
CA LEU A 344 31.78 1.53 6.13
C LEU A 344 32.35 2.86 5.58
N ALA A 345 31.51 3.87 5.37
CA ALA A 345 31.96 5.22 5.02
C ALA A 345 31.69 6.22 6.16
N PHE A 346 32.09 5.87 7.38
CA PHE A 346 32.21 6.81 8.49
C PHE A 346 33.49 6.47 9.27
N GLY A 347 34.55 7.22 9.01
CA GLY A 347 35.77 7.19 9.83
C GLY A 347 37.07 6.70 9.18
N SER A 348 37.44 7.17 7.99
CA SER A 348 38.86 7.19 7.57
C SER A 348 39.31 8.63 7.28
N GLY A 349 39.13 9.47 8.29
CA GLY A 349 39.54 10.86 8.32
C GLY A 349 40.59 11.12 9.39
N THR A 350 41.66 10.33 9.46
CA THR A 350 42.90 10.75 10.12
C THR A 350 44.06 10.52 9.17
N ARG A 351 44.59 11.65 8.66
CA ARG A 351 45.91 11.70 8.07
C ARG A 351 46.91 11.30 9.15
N TYR A 352 47.63 10.21 8.93
CA TYR A 352 48.94 10.03 9.53
C TYR A 352 49.94 9.99 8.38
N ARG A 353 50.73 11.06 8.30
CA ARG A 353 51.91 11.22 7.46
C ARG A 353 53.12 10.97 8.37
N ASP A 354 54.19 10.50 7.76
CA ASP A 354 55.42 9.93 8.33
C ASP A 354 55.26 8.44 8.62
N GLY A 355 55.93 7.52 7.93
CA GLY A 355 57.14 7.63 7.13
C GLY A 355 57.95 6.39 7.48
N ASP A 356 57.83 5.35 6.66
CA ASP A 356 58.90 4.41 6.27
C ASP A 356 58.31 3.12 5.67
N GLN A 357 58.73 2.89 4.42
CA GLN A 357 58.87 1.65 3.66
C GLN A 357 57.90 0.49 3.91
N TRP A 358 57.22 0.03 2.85
CA TRP A 358 57.49 -1.28 2.22
C TRP A 358 56.99 -1.26 0.76
N GLU A 359 57.63 -2.09 -0.05
CA GLU A 359 57.82 -2.01 -1.49
C GLU A 359 56.57 -2.21 -2.36
N ALA A 360 56.64 -1.66 -3.57
CA ALA A 360 55.70 -1.90 -4.65
C ALA A 360 55.85 -3.34 -5.19
N VAL A 361 54.77 -4.12 -5.14
CA VAL A 361 54.59 -5.27 -6.03
C VAL A 361 53.24 -5.14 -6.75
N SER A 362 53.33 -4.63 -7.97
CA SER A 362 52.34 -4.83 -9.02
C SER A 362 52.23 -6.33 -9.34
N GLY A 363 51.05 -6.93 -9.11
CA GLY A 363 50.81 -8.33 -9.40
C GLY A 363 49.43 -8.56 -10.00
N ASN A 364 49.38 -8.61 -11.33
CA ASN A 364 48.29 -9.19 -12.11
C ASN A 364 47.92 -10.59 -11.58
N TYR A 365 46.67 -10.79 -11.16
CA TYR A 365 46.06 -12.12 -11.06
C TYR A 365 44.92 -12.24 -12.08
N GLN A 366 45.32 -12.55 -13.31
CA GLN A 366 44.50 -13.32 -14.24
C GLN A 366 44.90 -14.80 -14.15
N ARG A 367 43.91 -15.68 -14.35
CA ARG A 367 43.96 -17.16 -14.51
C ARG A 367 43.99 -17.95 -13.18
N ALA A 368 43.36 -19.11 -13.03
CA ALA A 368 42.97 -20.10 -14.02
C ALA A 368 41.87 -21.04 -13.48
N HIS A 369 40.82 -21.30 -14.27
CA HIS A 369 40.20 -22.63 -14.28
C HIS A 369 40.71 -23.37 -15.52
N ARG A 370 41.38 -24.50 -15.28
CA ARG A 370 42.02 -25.37 -16.27
C ARG A 370 40.98 -25.98 -17.21
N LYS A 371 41.17 -25.80 -18.52
CA LYS A 371 40.73 -26.73 -19.55
C LYS A 371 41.77 -27.86 -19.63
N VAL A 372 41.34 -29.10 -19.44
CA VAL A 372 42.12 -30.29 -19.81
C VAL A 372 41.75 -30.61 -21.26
N TRP A 373 42.74 -30.50 -22.15
CA TRP A 373 42.71 -31.08 -23.49
C TRP A 373 43.44 -32.42 -23.42
N ILE A 374 42.78 -33.50 -23.86
CA ILE A 374 43.43 -34.74 -24.27
C ILE A 374 43.32 -34.80 -25.79
N HIS A 375 44.43 -35.15 -26.43
CA HIS A 375 44.63 -35.15 -27.87
C HIS A 375 43.96 -36.35 -28.56
N ARG A 376 43.39 -36.01 -29.71
CA ARG A 376 43.00 -36.76 -30.91
C ARG A 376 43.88 -37.98 -31.26
N SER A 377 43.23 -39.08 -31.66
CA SER A 377 43.72 -39.98 -32.71
C SER A 377 42.57 -40.38 -33.63
N GLU A 378 42.81 -40.19 -34.92
CA GLU A 378 41.96 -40.50 -36.06
C GLU A 378 41.90 -42.00 -36.31
N VAL A 379 40.72 -42.55 -36.64
CA VAL A 379 40.53 -43.54 -37.71
C VAL A 379 39.10 -43.37 -38.22
N GLY A 380 38.95 -43.01 -39.49
CA GLY A 380 37.64 -42.93 -40.15
C GLY A 380 37.09 -44.31 -40.50
N PHE A 381 35.80 -44.41 -40.76
CA PHE A 381 35.27 -45.28 -41.81
C PHE A 381 33.83 -44.84 -42.14
N ALA A 382 33.58 -44.70 -43.44
CA ALA A 382 32.28 -44.45 -44.04
C ALA A 382 31.36 -45.68 -43.96
N LEU A 383 30.05 -45.44 -44.11
CA LEU A 383 28.97 -46.26 -44.74
C LEU A 383 27.64 -45.75 -44.14
N SER A 384 26.76 -45.06 -44.88
CA SER A 384 25.84 -45.56 -45.92
C SER A 384 24.86 -46.64 -45.42
N ARG A 385 23.62 -46.25 -45.12
CA ARG A 385 22.37 -46.66 -45.80
C ARG A 385 21.12 -46.44 -44.93
N ASP A 386 20.08 -45.92 -45.61
CA ASP A 386 18.65 -46.26 -45.58
C ASP A 386 18.13 -47.11 -44.43
N TRP A 387 17.08 -46.65 -43.75
CA TRP A 387 15.74 -47.29 -43.60
C TRP A 387 14.74 -46.23 -43.11
#